data_AF-A0A317WDC1-F1
#
_entry.id   AF-A0A317WDC1-F1
#
_cell.length_a   1.000
_cell.length_b   1.000
_cell.length_c   1.000
_cell.angle_alpha   90.00
_cell.angle_beta   90.00
_cell.angle_gamma   90.00
#
_symmetry.space_group_name_H-M   'P 1'
#
loop_
_entity.id
_entity.type
_entity.pdbx_description
1 polymer ?
#
loop_
_entity_poly.entity_id
_entity_poly.type
_entity_poly.pdbx_seq_one_letter_code
_entity_poly.pdbx_strand_id
1 'polypeptide(L)'
;MYRDQDTLYIVMKYIPAMSLGTAWPSITEANKSSIVEQLRCIFDQMRALPSPGFYGSVNRGPVPHRYFFSGERDPAVTGPFQTEEEFGKAITLRSQTMWIESNIHSFFSDYLARHLPSALRNHPPMFTHGDLYRENVLVRKTVDSVTNEEAYEVAALVDWEAAGWYPSYWEYAHIFPLLQWTDDWPAYVEKILDPLPMEGVIMRLVFNDLEF
;
A
#
# COMPACT_ATOMS: atom_id res chain seq x y z
N MET A 1 -22.30 2.39 -7.52
CA MET A 1 -21.68 2.71 -8.82
C MET A 1 -22.77 2.82 -9.87
N TYR A 2 -22.66 3.76 -10.81
CA TYR A 2 -23.52 3.81 -12.00
C TYR A 2 -22.69 4.26 -13.20
N ARG A 3 -23.13 3.94 -14.42
CA ARG A 3 -22.55 4.45 -15.65
C ARG A 3 -23.46 5.50 -16.24
N ASP A 4 -22.88 6.60 -16.68
CA ASP A 4 -23.55 7.59 -17.52
C ASP A 4 -22.63 7.89 -18.69
N GLN A 5 -23.14 7.64 -19.90
CA GLN A 5 -22.33 7.53 -21.13
C GLN A 5 -21.13 6.59 -20.93
N ASP A 6 -19.92 7.04 -21.29
CA ASP A 6 -18.68 6.28 -21.15
C ASP A 6 -18.00 6.45 -19.79
N THR A 7 -18.63 7.17 -18.85
CA THR A 7 -18.05 7.44 -17.52
C THR A 7 -18.66 6.54 -16.45
N LEU A 8 -17.80 5.89 -15.68
CA LEU A 8 -18.20 5.14 -14.49
C LEU A 8 -18.09 6.05 -13.26
N TYR A 9 -19.20 6.20 -12.53
CA TYR A 9 -19.27 6.98 -11.30
C TYR A 9 -19.36 6.07 -10.08
N ILE A 10 -18.52 6.37 -9.08
CA ILE A 10 -18.61 5.79 -7.74
C ILE A 10 -19.23 6.84 -6.83
N VAL A 11 -20.46 6.61 -6.39
CA VAL A 11 -21.13 7.44 -5.39
C VAL A 11 -20.84 6.85 -4.02
N MET A 12 -20.26 7.66 -3.15
CA MET A 12 -19.89 7.28 -1.79
C MET A 12 -20.42 8.31 -0.79
N LYS A 13 -20.49 7.90 0.49
CA LYS A 13 -20.90 8.80 1.57
C LYS A 13 -19.86 9.91 1.73
N TYR A 14 -20.32 11.17 1.74
CA TYR A 14 -19.46 12.29 2.09
C TYR A 14 -19.11 12.27 3.58
N ILE A 15 -17.82 12.41 3.88
CA ILE A 15 -17.29 12.49 5.24
C ILE A 15 -16.81 13.93 5.46
N PRO A 16 -17.45 14.71 6.36
CA PRO A 16 -17.01 16.07 6.67
C PRO A 16 -15.74 15.99 7.53
N ALA A 17 -14.60 15.99 6.86
CA ALA A 17 -13.26 15.86 7.42
C ALA A 17 -12.24 16.46 6.42
N MET A 18 -11.01 16.69 6.87
CA MET A 18 -9.89 17.11 6.01
C MET A 18 -8.86 15.99 5.89
N SER A 19 -8.04 15.99 4.84
CA SER A 19 -6.94 15.03 4.78
C SER A 19 -5.90 15.29 5.87
N LEU A 20 -5.29 14.23 6.37
CA LEU A 20 -4.21 14.31 7.35
C LEU A 20 -3.04 15.09 6.76
N GLY A 21 -2.77 14.95 5.46
CA GLY A 21 -1.72 15.73 4.77
C GLY A 21 -1.93 17.24 4.89
N THR A 22 -3.19 17.70 4.79
CA THR A 22 -3.55 19.11 4.99
C THR A 22 -3.35 19.56 6.44
N ALA A 23 -3.73 18.71 7.41
CA ALA A 23 -3.63 19.03 8.83
C ALA A 23 -2.19 18.92 9.37
N TRP A 24 -1.37 18.03 8.82
CA TRP A 24 -0.08 17.58 9.39
C TRP A 24 0.87 18.70 9.80
N PRO A 25 1.07 19.77 9.00
CA PRO A 25 1.98 20.86 9.36
C PRO A 25 1.51 21.72 10.55
N SER A 26 0.21 21.66 10.87
CA SER A 26 -0.43 22.52 11.87
C SER A 26 -0.77 21.83 13.19
N ILE A 27 -0.70 20.49 13.23
CA ILE A 27 -1.03 19.71 14.42
C ILE A 27 0.18 19.57 15.35
N THR A 28 -0.10 19.57 16.65
CA THR A 28 0.92 19.39 17.69
C THR A 28 1.45 17.95 17.71
N GLU A 29 2.65 17.75 18.26
CA GLU A 29 3.25 16.41 18.40
C GLU A 29 2.37 15.45 19.22
N ALA A 30 1.66 15.97 20.24
CA ALA A 30 0.70 15.19 21.02
C ALA A 30 -0.46 14.70 20.14
N ASN A 31 -1.01 15.57 19.30
CA ASN A 31 -2.09 15.20 18.37
C ASN A 31 -1.60 14.26 17.26
N LYS A 32 -0.40 14.45 16.72
CA LYS A 32 0.22 13.48 15.79
C LYS A 32 0.33 12.09 16.41
N SER A 33 0.80 12.02 17.65
CA SER A 33 0.93 10.75 18.38
C SER A 33 -0.42 10.07 18.59
N SER A 34 -1.45 10.83 19.03
CA SER A 34 -2.81 10.32 19.17
C SER A 34 -3.42 9.81 17.85
N ILE A 35 -3.26 10.56 16.75
CA ILE A 35 -3.73 10.13 15.42
C ILE A 35 -3.06 8.83 14.99
N VAL A 36 -1.75 8.71 15.24
CA VAL A 36 -0.96 7.55 14.82
C VAL A 36 -1.27 6.32 15.67
N GLU A 37 -1.59 6.48 16.95
CA GLU A 37 -2.14 5.40 17.79
C GLU A 37 -3.50 4.90 17.26
N GLN A 38 -4.37 5.82 16.84
CA GLN A 38 -5.65 5.46 16.20
C GLN A 38 -5.42 4.69 14.90
N LEU A 39 -4.51 5.16 14.04
CA LEU A 39 -4.14 4.47 12.80
C LEU A 39 -3.55 3.09 13.08
N ARG A 40 -2.65 2.96 14.05
CA ARG A 40 -2.09 1.67 14.46
C ARG A 40 -3.21 0.68 14.82
N CYS A 41 -4.17 1.10 15.62
CA CYS A 41 -5.32 0.28 16.00
C CYS A 41 -6.16 -0.14 14.78
N ILE A 42 -6.37 0.76 13.81
CA ILE A 42 -7.08 0.45 12.56
C ILE A 42 -6.31 -0.60 11.74
N PHE A 43 -5.00 -0.41 11.54
CA PHE A 43 -4.17 -1.35 10.79
C PHE A 43 -4.06 -2.70 11.50
N ASP A 44 -3.95 -2.75 12.83
CA ASP A 44 -3.96 -4.01 13.58
C ASP A 44 -5.27 -4.77 13.36
N GLN A 45 -6.43 -4.09 13.36
CA GLN A 45 -7.72 -4.69 13.05
C GLN A 45 -7.80 -5.21 11.62
N MET A 46 -7.31 -4.44 10.64
CA MET A 46 -7.26 -4.86 9.23
C MET A 46 -6.39 -6.11 9.06
N ARG A 47 -5.22 -6.13 9.71
CA ARG A 47 -4.26 -7.24 9.62
C ARG A 47 -4.71 -8.48 10.37
N ALA A 48 -5.65 -8.35 11.31
CA ALA A 48 -6.29 -9.45 12.01
C ALA A 48 -7.38 -10.16 11.19
N LEU A 49 -7.76 -9.64 10.03
CA LEU A 49 -8.75 -10.29 9.16
C LEU A 49 -8.25 -11.69 8.72
N PRO A 50 -9.12 -12.71 8.73
CA PRO A 50 -8.71 -14.07 8.40
C PRO A 50 -8.26 -14.16 6.96
N SER A 51 -7.01 -14.59 6.78
CA SER A 51 -6.43 -14.78 5.45
C SER A 51 -7.18 -15.85 4.66
N PRO A 52 -7.54 -15.58 3.39
CA PRO A 52 -8.19 -16.56 2.53
C PRO A 52 -7.19 -17.51 1.85
N GLY A 53 -5.88 -17.40 2.16
CA GLY A 53 -4.82 -18.29 1.70
C GLY A 53 -4.36 -18.07 0.26
N PHE A 54 -4.57 -16.89 -0.31
CA PHE A 54 -4.11 -16.51 -1.65
C PHE A 54 -3.68 -15.04 -1.69
N TYR A 55 -2.94 -14.66 -2.73
CA TYR A 55 -2.52 -13.28 -3.00
C TYR A 55 -3.28 -12.74 -4.21
N GLY A 56 -3.92 -11.58 -4.09
CA GLY A 56 -4.82 -11.06 -5.12
C GLY A 56 -5.86 -10.09 -4.59
N SER A 57 -6.80 -9.66 -5.42
CA SER A 57 -7.88 -8.77 -4.99
C SER A 57 -8.82 -9.43 -3.99
N VAL A 58 -9.65 -8.62 -3.32
CA VAL A 58 -10.68 -9.06 -2.35
C VAL A 58 -11.65 -10.09 -2.90
N ASN A 59 -11.85 -10.14 -4.22
CA ASN A 59 -12.75 -11.06 -4.91
C ASN A 59 -12.02 -12.23 -5.61
N ARG A 60 -10.83 -12.62 -5.14
CA ARG A 60 -10.01 -13.70 -5.75
C ARG A 60 -9.66 -13.45 -7.22
N GLY A 61 -9.44 -12.18 -7.57
CA GLY A 61 -9.01 -11.76 -8.90
C GLY A 61 -7.56 -11.29 -8.93
N PRO A 62 -7.16 -10.60 -10.01
CA PRO A 62 -5.84 -10.01 -10.16
C PRO A 62 -5.41 -9.17 -8.96
N VAL A 63 -4.11 -9.10 -8.69
CA VAL A 63 -3.55 -8.19 -7.68
C VAL A 63 -3.81 -6.75 -8.15
N PRO A 64 -4.53 -5.92 -7.38
CA PRO A 64 -4.87 -4.56 -7.78
C PRO A 64 -3.70 -3.60 -7.55
N HIS A 65 -2.58 -3.84 -8.21
CA HIS A 65 -1.41 -2.99 -8.12
C HIS A 65 -0.65 -2.98 -9.44
N ARG A 66 -0.10 -1.82 -9.82
CA ARG A 66 0.56 -1.58 -11.11
C ARG A 66 1.72 -2.53 -11.43
N TYR A 67 2.41 -3.06 -10.41
CA TYR A 67 3.46 -4.08 -10.59
C TYR A 67 2.93 -5.42 -11.13
N PHE A 68 1.60 -5.58 -11.23
CA PHE A 68 0.92 -6.75 -11.75
C PHE A 68 0.08 -6.41 -12.99
N PHE A 69 0.34 -5.28 -13.64
CA PHE A 69 -0.37 -4.88 -14.86
C PHE A 69 0.10 -5.68 -16.08
N SER A 70 -0.85 -6.18 -16.87
CA SER A 70 -0.60 -6.80 -18.18
C SER A 70 -1.71 -6.40 -19.15
N GLY A 71 -1.34 -5.84 -20.31
CA GLY A 71 -2.30 -5.48 -21.35
C GLY A 71 -3.07 -6.68 -21.90
N GLU A 72 -2.40 -7.84 -21.98
CA GLU A 72 -2.98 -9.11 -22.41
C GLU A 72 -3.73 -9.85 -21.29
N ARG A 73 -3.68 -9.32 -20.06
CA ARG A 73 -4.24 -9.94 -18.85
C ARG A 73 -3.65 -11.32 -18.56
N ASP A 74 -2.34 -11.47 -18.78
CA ASP A 74 -1.62 -12.71 -18.47
C ASP A 74 -1.76 -13.04 -16.97
N PRO A 75 -2.37 -14.18 -16.59
CA PRO A 75 -2.48 -14.59 -15.19
C PRO A 75 -1.12 -14.80 -14.50
N ALA A 76 -0.06 -15.09 -15.26
CA ALA A 76 1.29 -15.22 -14.71
C ALA A 76 1.84 -13.89 -14.15
N VAL A 77 1.31 -12.76 -14.64
CA VAL A 77 1.65 -11.41 -14.16
C VAL A 77 0.55 -10.84 -13.27
N THR A 78 -0.71 -11.10 -13.59
CA THR A 78 -1.86 -10.43 -12.94
C THR A 78 -2.36 -11.15 -11.70
N GLY A 79 -2.21 -12.49 -11.62
CA GLY A 79 -2.73 -13.30 -10.52
C GLY A 79 -4.24 -13.58 -10.62
N PRO A 80 -4.87 -14.08 -9.54
CA PRO A 80 -4.31 -14.26 -8.20
C PRO A 80 -3.22 -15.35 -8.14
N PHE A 81 -2.45 -15.36 -7.05
CA PHE A 81 -1.37 -16.31 -6.80
C PHE A 81 -1.62 -17.15 -5.56
N GLN A 82 -1.15 -18.39 -5.58
CA GLN A 82 -1.32 -19.33 -4.48
C GLN A 82 -0.12 -19.33 -3.52
N THR A 83 1.05 -18.93 -4.01
CA THR A 83 2.28 -18.86 -3.22
C THR A 83 2.96 -17.50 -3.34
N GLU A 84 3.73 -17.13 -2.32
CA GLU A 84 4.55 -15.92 -2.34
C GLU A 84 5.63 -15.98 -3.44
N GLU A 85 6.13 -17.17 -3.75
CA GLU A 85 7.09 -17.35 -4.84
C GLU A 85 6.49 -16.99 -6.20
N GLU A 86 5.24 -17.39 -6.47
CA GLU A 86 4.50 -16.98 -7.67
C GLU A 86 4.28 -15.46 -7.71
N PHE A 87 3.90 -14.87 -6.57
CA PHE A 87 3.73 -13.43 -6.43
C PHE A 87 5.03 -12.67 -6.74
N GLY A 88 6.17 -13.11 -6.20
CA GLY A 88 7.48 -12.55 -6.49
C GLY A 88 7.90 -12.74 -7.96
N LYS A 89 7.64 -13.91 -8.55
CA LYS A 89 7.88 -14.17 -9.98
C LYS A 89 7.08 -13.22 -10.87
N ALA A 90 5.83 -12.96 -10.54
CA ALA A 90 4.96 -12.06 -11.32
C ALA A 90 5.54 -10.63 -11.42
N ILE A 91 6.10 -10.09 -10.33
CA ILE A 91 6.78 -8.79 -10.34
C ILE A 91 7.98 -8.82 -11.32
N THR A 92 8.76 -9.90 -11.31
CA THR A 92 9.91 -10.02 -12.22
C THR A 92 9.51 -10.24 -13.68
N LEU A 93 8.41 -10.95 -13.93
CA LEU A 93 7.84 -11.10 -15.26
C LEU A 93 7.33 -9.76 -15.79
N ARG A 94 6.66 -8.96 -14.94
CA ARG A 94 6.25 -7.59 -15.29
C ARG A 94 7.44 -6.74 -15.72
N SER A 95 8.51 -6.77 -14.92
CA SER A 95 9.77 -6.07 -15.22
C SER A 95 10.33 -6.50 -16.58
N GLN A 96 10.50 -7.80 -16.80
CA GLN A 96 11.00 -8.34 -18.07
C GLN A 96 10.14 -7.91 -19.26
N THR A 97 8.82 -8.00 -19.14
CA THR A 97 7.89 -7.55 -20.18
C THR A 97 8.06 -6.07 -20.49
N MET A 98 8.14 -5.19 -19.47
CA MET A 98 8.35 -3.75 -19.67
C MET A 98 9.66 -3.42 -20.41
N TRP A 99 10.75 -4.10 -20.05
CA TRP A 99 12.05 -3.92 -20.70
C TRP A 99 12.05 -4.43 -22.14
N ILE A 100 11.41 -5.58 -22.40
CA ILE A 100 11.22 -6.13 -23.76
C ILE A 100 10.38 -5.17 -24.63
N GLU A 101 9.27 -4.66 -24.11
CA GLU A 101 8.40 -3.68 -24.79
C GLU A 101 9.15 -2.38 -25.12
N SER A 102 10.10 -2.00 -24.26
CA SER A 102 10.97 -0.84 -24.46
C SER A 102 12.15 -1.11 -25.41
N ASN A 103 12.29 -2.35 -25.92
CA ASN A 103 13.42 -2.79 -26.74
C ASN A 103 14.79 -2.52 -26.08
N ILE A 104 14.85 -2.64 -24.75
CA ILE A 104 16.05 -2.46 -23.93
C ILE A 104 16.30 -3.72 -23.12
N HIS A 105 17.53 -4.23 -23.14
CA HIS A 105 17.92 -5.32 -22.26
C HIS A 105 18.35 -4.78 -20.89
N SER A 106 17.69 -5.25 -19.82
CA SER A 106 18.04 -4.88 -18.44
C SER A 106 18.67 -6.05 -17.70
N PHE A 107 19.98 -5.95 -17.46
CA PHE A 107 20.71 -6.87 -16.59
C PHE A 107 20.22 -6.83 -15.14
N PHE A 108 19.62 -5.70 -14.73
CA PHE A 108 19.06 -5.55 -13.39
C PHE A 108 17.75 -6.33 -13.25
N SER A 109 16.87 -6.27 -14.25
CA SER A 109 15.70 -7.13 -14.38
C SER A 109 16.09 -8.62 -14.32
N ASP A 110 17.12 -9.04 -15.06
CA ASP A 110 17.63 -10.42 -15.01
C ASP A 110 18.18 -10.82 -13.64
N TYR A 111 18.74 -9.86 -12.90
CA TYR A 111 19.15 -10.08 -11.52
C TYR A 111 17.93 -10.27 -10.62
N LEU A 112 16.94 -9.39 -10.70
CA LEU A 112 15.70 -9.51 -9.92
C LEU A 112 14.98 -10.83 -10.20
N ALA A 113 14.86 -11.24 -11.47
CA ALA A 113 14.25 -12.50 -11.87
C ALA A 113 14.88 -13.74 -11.21
N ARG A 114 16.19 -13.72 -10.97
CA ARG A 114 16.90 -14.85 -10.33
C ARG A 114 16.77 -14.87 -8.82
N HIS A 115 16.63 -13.70 -8.19
CA HIS A 115 16.81 -13.56 -6.74
C HIS A 115 15.54 -13.14 -6.00
N LEU A 116 14.69 -12.29 -6.57
CA LEU A 116 13.51 -11.73 -5.88
C LEU A 116 12.55 -12.79 -5.35
N PRO A 117 12.13 -13.82 -6.13
CA PRO A 117 11.23 -14.86 -5.62
C PRO A 117 11.82 -15.70 -4.48
N SER A 118 13.14 -15.65 -4.31
CA SER A 118 13.84 -16.35 -3.24
C SER A 118 14.19 -15.48 -2.04
N ALA A 119 14.27 -14.16 -2.23
CA ALA A 119 14.68 -13.20 -1.22
C ALA A 119 13.54 -12.84 -0.26
N LEU A 120 12.30 -12.83 -0.76
CA LEU A 120 11.08 -12.59 0.03
C LEU A 120 10.32 -13.91 0.18
N ARG A 121 10.21 -14.40 1.41
CA ARG A 121 9.66 -15.72 1.75
C ARG A 121 9.09 -15.74 3.16
N ASN A 122 8.05 -16.55 3.32
CA ASN A 122 7.36 -16.84 4.57
C ASN A 122 6.48 -15.67 5.06
N HIS A 123 5.96 -14.88 4.13
CA HIS A 123 5.05 -13.78 4.43
C HIS A 123 3.63 -14.17 4.00
N PRO A 124 2.75 -14.56 4.95
CA PRO A 124 1.41 -15.01 4.62
C PRO A 124 0.58 -13.87 4.00
N PRO A 125 -0.46 -14.18 3.22
CA PRO A 125 -1.33 -13.15 2.67
C PRO A 125 -2.10 -12.46 3.80
N MET A 126 -1.99 -11.14 3.90
CA MET A 126 -2.73 -10.29 4.83
C MET A 126 -3.54 -9.25 4.06
N PHE A 127 -4.66 -8.83 4.65
CA PHE A 127 -5.43 -7.73 4.07
C PHE A 127 -4.63 -6.44 4.19
N THR A 128 -4.51 -5.73 3.08
CA THR A 128 -3.62 -4.58 2.92
C THR A 128 -4.38 -3.47 2.22
N HIS A 129 -4.24 -2.24 2.72
CA HIS A 129 -4.76 -1.04 2.05
C HIS A 129 -3.98 -0.81 0.77
N GLY A 130 -2.65 -0.87 0.88
CA GLY A 130 -1.74 -0.77 -0.26
C GLY A 130 -1.41 0.67 -0.65
N ASP A 131 -1.90 1.67 0.08
CA ASP A 131 -1.70 3.08 -0.24
C ASP A 131 -1.80 4.00 1.00
N LEU A 132 -1.00 3.71 2.03
CA LEU A 132 -0.95 4.50 3.26
C LEU A 132 -0.20 5.82 3.03
N TYR A 133 -0.95 6.81 2.55
CA TYR A 133 -0.52 8.20 2.46
C TYR A 133 -1.36 9.12 3.33
N ARG A 134 -0.79 10.26 3.73
CA ARG A 134 -1.49 11.23 4.58
C ARG A 134 -2.72 11.83 3.89
N GLU A 135 -2.70 11.85 2.57
CA GLU A 135 -3.78 12.31 1.71
C GLU A 135 -4.99 11.38 1.80
N ASN A 136 -4.75 10.09 2.04
CA ASN A 136 -5.76 9.03 2.11
C ASN A 136 -6.32 8.81 3.53
N VAL A 137 -5.81 9.54 4.52
CA VAL A 137 -6.33 9.55 5.89
C VAL A 137 -7.18 10.79 6.09
N LEU A 138 -8.46 10.65 6.40
CA LEU A 138 -9.32 11.78 6.75
C LEU A 138 -9.36 11.95 8.27
N VAL A 139 -9.14 13.19 8.74
CA VAL A 139 -9.20 13.57 10.15
C VAL A 139 -10.19 14.71 10.39
N ARG A 140 -10.75 14.73 11.60
CA ARG A 140 -11.61 15.83 12.07
C ARG A 140 -11.07 16.42 13.36
N LYS A 141 -11.19 17.73 13.47
CA LYS A 141 -10.95 18.45 14.73
C LYS A 141 -12.07 18.11 15.70
N THR A 142 -11.69 17.75 16.91
CA THR A 142 -12.58 17.52 18.05
C THR A 142 -12.10 18.34 19.24
N VAL A 143 -12.86 18.31 20.33
CA VAL A 143 -12.44 18.89 21.61
C VAL A 143 -12.33 17.73 22.59
N ASP A 144 -11.18 17.60 23.25
CA ASP A 144 -10.99 16.60 24.29
C ASP A 144 -11.94 16.90 25.46
N SER A 145 -12.77 15.92 25.83
CA SER A 145 -13.79 16.10 26.89
C SER A 145 -13.22 16.31 28.30
N VAL A 146 -11.95 15.96 28.52
CA VAL A 146 -11.25 16.04 29.80
C VAL A 146 -10.38 17.29 29.87
N THR A 147 -9.55 17.53 28.86
CA THR A 147 -8.61 18.66 28.85
C THR A 147 -9.23 19.94 28.28
N ASN A 148 -10.34 19.83 27.54
CA ASN A 148 -10.96 20.92 26.79
C ASN A 148 -10.02 21.55 25.75
N GLU A 149 -9.04 20.79 25.26
CA GLU A 149 -8.07 21.18 24.23
C GLU A 149 -8.48 20.67 22.84
N GLU A 150 -7.88 21.25 21.78
CA GLU A 150 -8.08 20.79 20.41
C GLU A 150 -7.47 19.39 20.24
N ALA A 151 -8.30 18.44 19.83
CA ALA A 151 -7.92 17.06 19.53
C ALA A 151 -8.27 16.69 18.09
N TYR A 152 -7.78 15.53 17.64
CA TYR A 152 -8.03 15.01 16.30
C TYR A 152 -8.45 13.55 16.34
N GLU A 153 -9.45 13.22 15.55
CA GLU A 153 -9.96 11.86 15.35
C GLU A 153 -9.77 11.44 13.89
N VAL A 154 -9.32 10.20 13.68
CA VAL A 154 -9.32 9.56 12.35
C VAL A 154 -10.75 9.26 11.95
N ALA A 155 -11.28 10.02 11.00
CA ALA A 155 -12.65 9.91 10.53
C ALA A 155 -12.84 8.80 9.50
N ALA A 156 -11.84 8.55 8.63
CA ALA A 156 -11.84 7.45 7.67
C ALA A 156 -10.48 7.23 7.00
N LEU A 157 -10.29 6.03 6.47
CA LEU A 157 -9.33 5.73 5.39
C LEU A 157 -10.08 5.73 4.05
N VAL A 158 -9.50 6.34 3.03
CA VAL A 158 -10.04 6.40 1.67
C VAL A 158 -9.01 5.88 0.67
N ASP A 159 -9.40 5.78 -0.60
CA ASP A 159 -8.56 5.29 -1.69
C ASP A 159 -8.18 3.81 -1.60
N TRP A 160 -9.22 2.97 -1.53
CA TRP A 160 -9.11 1.52 -1.40
C TRP A 160 -8.88 0.80 -2.75
N GLU A 161 -8.49 1.50 -3.82
CA GLU A 161 -8.37 0.90 -5.15
C GLU A 161 -7.29 -0.18 -5.22
N ALA A 162 -6.23 -0.02 -4.41
CA ALA A 162 -5.13 -0.98 -4.30
C ALA A 162 -5.38 -2.10 -3.28
N ALA A 163 -6.54 -2.11 -2.61
CA ALA A 163 -6.78 -2.98 -1.49
C ALA A 163 -6.94 -4.46 -1.90
N GLY A 164 -6.32 -5.35 -1.14
CA GLY A 164 -6.30 -6.77 -1.47
C GLY A 164 -5.53 -7.61 -0.45
N TRP A 165 -5.22 -8.83 -0.87
CA TRP A 165 -4.44 -9.79 -0.10
C TRP A 165 -3.01 -9.84 -0.64
N TYR A 166 -2.07 -9.36 0.16
CA TYR A 166 -0.66 -9.20 -0.20
C TYR A 166 0.24 -9.90 0.81
N PRO A 167 1.51 -10.18 0.49
CA PRO A 167 2.47 -10.61 1.50
C PRO A 167 2.47 -9.68 2.70
N SER A 168 2.63 -10.22 3.90
CA SER A 168 2.57 -9.45 5.14
C SER A 168 3.59 -8.31 5.21
N TYR A 169 4.63 -8.27 4.37
CA TYR A 169 5.51 -7.11 4.35
C TYR A 169 4.96 -5.90 3.58
N TRP A 170 3.95 -6.10 2.73
CA TRP A 170 3.63 -5.18 1.63
C TRP A 170 3.26 -3.79 2.09
N GLU A 171 2.42 -3.67 3.13
CA GLU A 171 1.96 -2.37 3.65
C GLU A 171 3.12 -1.43 3.99
N TYR A 172 4.18 -1.94 4.62
CA TYR A 172 5.38 -1.15 4.94
C TYR A 172 6.33 -1.04 3.75
N ALA A 173 6.64 -2.18 3.11
CA ALA A 173 7.70 -2.22 2.12
C ALA A 173 7.35 -1.49 0.82
N HIS A 174 6.07 -1.44 0.45
CA HIS A 174 5.61 -0.72 -0.73
C HIS A 174 5.72 0.79 -0.58
N ILE A 175 5.37 1.33 0.61
CA ILE A 175 5.43 2.77 0.87
C ILE A 175 6.85 3.24 1.18
N PHE A 176 7.73 2.38 1.67
CA PHE A 176 9.10 2.76 2.05
C PHE A 176 9.88 3.45 0.92
N PRO A 177 9.84 2.98 -0.35
CA PRO A 177 10.41 3.70 -1.48
C PRO A 177 9.83 5.11 -1.71
N LEU A 178 8.59 5.32 -1.31
CA LEU A 178 7.85 6.54 -1.59
C LEU A 178 7.98 7.61 -0.49
N LEU A 179 8.51 7.24 0.68
CA LEU A 179 8.81 8.19 1.75
C LEU A 179 9.83 9.22 1.25
N GLN A 180 9.46 10.51 1.35
CA GLN A 180 10.25 11.63 0.84
C GLN A 180 11.39 12.05 1.77
N TRP A 181 11.33 11.70 3.06
CA TRP A 181 12.32 12.10 4.07
C TRP A 181 12.54 13.62 4.18
N THR A 182 11.51 14.40 3.87
CA THR A 182 11.50 15.87 3.90
C THR A 182 10.85 16.45 5.15
N ASP A 183 10.12 15.63 5.91
CA ASP A 183 9.48 15.98 7.18
C ASP A 183 9.52 14.79 8.15
N ASP A 184 8.77 14.87 9.25
CA ASP A 184 8.72 13.88 10.32
C ASP A 184 7.77 12.70 10.04
N TRP A 185 6.98 12.73 8.96
CA TRP A 185 6.01 11.67 8.65
C TRP A 185 6.62 10.27 8.61
N PRO A 186 7.79 10.03 7.98
CA PRO A 186 8.43 8.71 7.98
C PRO A 186 8.62 8.12 9.40
N ALA A 187 8.99 8.95 10.38
CA ALA A 187 9.17 8.52 11.77
C ALA A 187 7.85 8.13 12.44
N TYR A 188 6.73 8.68 11.97
CA TYR A 188 5.39 8.32 12.44
C TYR A 188 4.81 7.10 11.72
N VAL A 189 5.16 6.87 10.45
CA VAL A 189 4.80 5.64 9.72
C VAL A 189 5.29 4.39 10.46
N GLU A 190 6.49 4.43 11.02
CA GLU A 190 7.06 3.34 11.83
C GLU A 190 6.32 3.05 13.14
N LYS A 191 5.45 3.97 13.57
CA LYS A 191 4.55 3.77 14.72
C LYS A 191 3.18 3.22 14.29
N ILE A 192 2.78 3.46 13.03
CA ILE A 192 1.55 2.91 12.44
C ILE A 192 1.78 1.46 12.01
N LEU A 193 2.90 1.18 11.35
CA LEU A 193 3.25 -0.11 10.77
C LEU A 193 4.57 -0.62 11.38
N ASP A 194 4.63 -1.91 11.64
CA ASP A 194 5.88 -2.55 12.09
C ASP A 194 6.99 -2.36 11.04
N PRO A 195 8.16 -1.81 11.41
CA PRO A 195 9.24 -1.58 10.45
C PRO A 195 9.81 -2.89 9.90
N LEU A 196 9.85 -3.01 8.57
CA LEU A 196 10.40 -4.15 7.83
C LEU A 196 11.50 -3.67 6.86
N PRO A 197 12.65 -3.21 7.38
CA PRO A 197 13.64 -2.50 6.57
C PRO A 197 14.29 -3.39 5.50
N MET A 198 14.41 -4.70 5.72
CA MET A 198 14.96 -5.61 4.71
C MET A 198 14.04 -5.68 3.49
N GLU A 199 12.75 -5.92 3.73
CA GLU A 199 11.72 -5.96 2.70
C GLU A 199 11.56 -4.59 2.04
N GLY A 200 11.64 -3.50 2.80
CA GLY A 200 11.64 -2.13 2.27
C GLY A 200 12.82 -1.86 1.32
N VAL A 201 14.03 -2.30 1.67
CA VAL A 201 15.21 -2.17 0.79
C VAL A 201 15.06 -3.03 -0.47
N ILE A 202 14.54 -4.25 -0.36
CA ILE A 202 14.28 -5.10 -1.54
C ILE A 202 13.21 -4.45 -2.43
N MET A 203 12.13 -3.93 -1.84
CA MET A 203 11.08 -3.24 -2.60
C MET A 203 11.55 -1.89 -3.18
N ARG A 204 12.58 -1.24 -2.61
CA ARG A 204 13.26 -0.09 -3.24
C ARG A 204 13.95 -0.49 -4.53
N LEU A 205 14.58 -1.67 -4.58
CA LEU A 205 15.18 -2.20 -5.82
C LEU A 205 14.11 -2.44 -6.90
N VAL A 206 12.97 -3.05 -6.51
CA VAL A 206 11.82 -3.26 -7.39
C VAL A 206 11.24 -1.93 -7.87
N PHE A 207 11.01 -0.98 -6.95
CA PHE A 207 10.50 0.35 -7.25
C PHE A 207 11.38 1.05 -8.28
N ASN A 208 12.70 1.05 -8.05
CA ASN A 208 13.62 1.63 -8.99
C ASN A 208 13.39 1.01 -10.37
N ASP A 209 13.52 -0.31 -10.52
CA ASP A 209 13.40 -0.98 -11.84
C ASP A 209 12.07 -0.72 -12.58
N LEU A 210 10.94 -0.66 -11.88
CA LEU A 210 9.61 -0.57 -12.48
C LEU A 210 9.08 0.86 -12.65
N GLU A 211 9.72 1.87 -12.05
CA GLU A 211 9.23 3.25 -11.99
C GLU A 211 10.13 4.28 -12.67
N PHE A 212 10.99 3.81 -13.58
CA PHE A 212 11.87 4.64 -14.41
C PHE A 212 11.19 5.19 -15.66
#